data_AF-A0AAV3M4I8-F1
#
_entry.id   AF-A0AAV3M4I8-F1
#
_cell.length_a   1.000
_cell.length_b   1.000
_cell.length_c   1.000
_cell.angle_alpha   90.00
_cell.angle_beta   90.00
_cell.angle_gamma   90.00
#
_symmetry.space_group_name_H-M   'P 1'
#
loop_
_entity.id
_entity.type
_entity.pdbx_description
1 polymer ?
#
loop_
_entity_poly.entity_id
_entity_poly.type
_entity_poly.pdbx_seq_one_letter_code
_entity_poly.pdbx_strand_id
1 'polypeptide(L)' 'MTKQEKETVSILHRQMRQSLDYIESGRIKEGRLVAVIVERELDKLLSKLKK' A
#
# COMPACT_ATOMS: atom_id res chain seq x y z
N MET A 1 10.77 -10.53 -9.60
CA MET A 1 10.73 -9.70 -8.37
C MET A 1 11.98 -9.94 -7.52
N THR A 2 12.74 -8.88 -7.24
CA THR A 2 13.92 -8.86 -6.38
C THR A 2 13.54 -8.99 -4.90
N LYS A 3 14.55 -9.21 -4.02
CA LYS A 3 14.35 -9.24 -2.56
C LYS A 3 13.72 -7.95 -2.04
N GLN A 4 14.18 -6.80 -2.54
CA GLN A 4 13.70 -5.49 -2.14
C GLN A 4 12.26 -5.23 -2.63
N GLU A 5 11.90 -5.73 -3.81
CA GLU A 5 10.51 -5.63 -4.32
C GLU A 5 9.54 -6.45 -3.47
N LYS A 6 9.95 -7.65 -3.04
CA LYS A 6 9.13 -8.48 -2.11
C LYS A 6 8.94 -7.80 -0.76
N GLU A 7 9.98 -7.18 -0.23
CA GLU A 7 9.91 -6.42 1.02
C GLU A 7 8.99 -5.19 0.88
N THR A 8 9.08 -4.49 -0.24
CA THR A 8 8.19 -3.38 -0.58
C THR A 8 6.73 -3.83 -0.62
N VAL A 9 6.41 -4.94 -1.29
CA VAL A 9 5.04 -5.50 -1.30
C VAL A 9 4.57 -5.86 0.11
N SER A 10 5.43 -6.45 0.94
CA SER A 10 5.09 -6.78 2.33
C SER A 10 4.74 -5.53 3.15
N ILE A 11 5.49 -4.44 2.97
CA ILE A 11 5.23 -3.15 3.62
C ILE A 11 3.89 -2.58 3.15
N LEU A 12 3.67 -2.51 1.83
CA LEU A 12 2.43 -2.01 1.24
C LEU A 12 1.20 -2.80 1.71
N HIS A 13 1.32 -4.13 1.82
CA HIS A 13 0.26 -4.98 2.32
C HIS A 13 -0.07 -4.71 3.81
N ARG A 14 0.95 -4.44 4.65
CA ARG A 14 0.72 -4.04 6.04
C ARG A 14 0.03 -2.67 6.13
N GLN A 15 0.45 -1.71 5.32
CA GLN A 15 -0.15 -0.38 5.26
C GLN A 15 -1.60 -0.43 4.78
N MET A 16 -1.93 -1.30 3.82
CA MET A 16 -3.31 -1.50 3.40
C MET A 16 -4.19 -2.08 4.52
N ARG A 17 -3.68 -3.03 5.31
CA ARG A 17 -4.42 -3.51 6.50
C ARG A 17 -4.65 -2.39 7.52
N GLN A 18 -3.62 -1.61 7.82
CA GLN A 18 -3.76 -0.45 8.69
C GLN A 18 -4.79 0.58 8.17
N SER A 19 -4.83 0.78 6.84
CA SER A 19 -5.86 1.61 6.21
C SER A 19 -7.26 1.09 6.49
N LEU A 20 -7.48 -0.21 6.37
CA LEU A 20 -8.76 -0.85 6.68
C LEU A 20 -9.12 -0.68 8.15
N ASP A 21 -8.17 -0.92 9.07
CA ASP A 21 -8.38 -0.71 10.51
C ASP A 21 -8.78 0.74 10.83
N TYR A 22 -8.20 1.72 10.14
CA TYR A 22 -8.62 3.12 10.25
C TYR A 22 -10.05 3.35 9.76
N ILE A 23 -10.43 2.74 8.63
CA ILE A 23 -11.80 2.88 8.13
C ILE A 23 -12.80 2.23 9.09
N GLU A 24 -12.52 1.03 9.58
CA GLU A 24 -13.36 0.28 10.52
C GLU A 24 -13.52 0.99 11.87
N SER A 25 -12.48 1.69 12.33
CA SER A 25 -12.53 2.49 13.57
C SER A 25 -13.15 3.88 13.39
N GLY A 26 -13.69 4.20 12.21
CA GLY A 26 -14.33 5.50 11.91
C GLY A 26 -13.36 6.61 11.50
N ARG A 27 -12.06 6.34 11.44
CA ARG A 27 -11.00 7.24 10.94
C ARG A 27 -10.90 7.19 9.41
N ILE A 28 -12.03 7.48 8.75
CA ILE A 28 -12.21 7.29 7.30
C ILE A 28 -11.21 8.13 6.49
N LYS A 29 -10.90 9.36 6.93
CA LYS A 29 -9.97 10.25 6.19
C LYS A 29 -8.55 9.69 6.19
N GLU A 30 -8.06 9.23 7.34
CA GLU A 30 -6.72 8.66 7.47
C GLU A 30 -6.61 7.32 6.75
N GLY A 31 -7.64 6.47 6.83
CA GLY A 31 -7.72 5.25 6.04
C GLY A 31 -7.63 5.54 4.54
N ARG A 32 -8.47 6.44 4.02
CA ARG A 32 -8.41 6.84 2.60
C ARG A 32 -7.04 7.37 2.19
N LEU A 33 -6.41 8.19 3.02
CA LEU A 33 -5.07 8.72 2.73
C LEU A 33 -4.04 7.58 2.60
N VAL A 34 -4.05 6.62 3.53
CA VAL A 34 -3.12 5.48 3.50
C VAL A 34 -3.39 4.61 2.28
N ALA A 35 -4.65 4.31 1.95
CA ALA A 35 -5.02 3.55 0.76
C ALA A 35 -4.47 4.18 -0.54
N VAL A 36 -4.60 5.51 -0.70
CA VAL A 36 -4.09 6.24 -1.87
C VAL A 36 -2.57 6.17 -1.97
N ILE A 37 -1.86 6.28 -0.84
CA ILE A 37 -0.40 6.13 -0.82
C ILE A 37 0.00 4.72 -1.27
N VAL A 38 -0.67 3.70 -0.74
CA VAL A 38 -0.39 2.30 -1.10
C VAL A 38 -0.64 2.05 -2.59
N GLU A 39 -1.75 2.53 -3.14
CA GLU A 39 -2.09 2.41 -4.56
C GLU A 39 -1.00 3.03 -5.44
N ARG A 40 -0.57 4.27 -5.12
CA ARG A 40 0.47 4.97 -5.87
C ARG A 40 1.82 4.26 -5.84
N GLU A 41 2.23 3.75 -4.69
CA GLU A 41 3.49 3.02 -4.57
C GLU A 41 3.44 1.64 -5.25
N LEU A 42 2.28 0.98 -5.21
CA LEU A 42 2.05 -0.26 -5.94
C LEU A 42 2.13 -0.04 -7.46
N ASP A 43 1.54 1.04 -7.98
CA ASP A 43 1.63 1.40 -9.40
C ASP A 43 3.07 1.65 -9.85
N LYS A 44 3.88 2.32 -9.03
CA LYS A 44 5.31 2.51 -9.31
C LYS A 44 6.04 1.17 -9.38
N LEU A 45 5.73 0.25 -8.47
CA LEU A 45 6.34 -1.07 -8.44
C LEU A 45 5.93 -1.90 -9.67
N LEU A 46 4.64 -1.93 -10.00
CA LEU A 46 4.12 -2.62 -11.18
C LEU A 46 4.68 -2.04 -12.48
N SER A 47 4.86 -0.73 -12.55
CA SER A 47 5.48 -0.06 -13.70
C SER A 47 6.95 -0.45 -13.89
N LYS A 48 7.68 -0.75 -12.81
CA LYS A 48 9.05 -1.30 -12.89
C LYS A 48 9.08 -2.75 -13.34
N LEU A 49 8.08 -3.56 -12.99
CA LEU A 49 7.97 -4.96 -13.40
C LEU A 49 7.55 -5.14 -14.86
N LYS A 50 6.90 -4.13 -15.46
CA LYS A 50 6.50 -4.11 -16.87
C LYS A 50 7.60 -3.63 -17.83
N LYS A 51 8.71 -3.10 -17.29
CA LYS A 51 9.91 -2.72 -18.05
C LYS A 51 10.95 -3.84 -17.97
#